data_AF-A0A0H4VD65-F1
#
_entry.id   AF-A0A0H4VD65-F1
#
_cell.length_a   1.000
_cell.length_b   1.000
_cell.length_c   1.000
_cell.angle_alpha   90.00
_cell.angle_beta   90.00
_cell.angle_gamma   90.00
#
_symmetry.space_group_name_H-M   'P 1'
#
loop_
_entity.id
_entity.type
_entity.pdbx_description
1 polymer ?
#
loop_
_entity_poly.entity_id
_entity_poly.type
_entity_poly.pdbx_seq_one_letter_code
_entity_poly.pdbx_strand_id
1 'polypeptide(L)'
;MAKARELRDQARRQLNEGEDPALRRKKAKATAQFEAANTFAAIGAEYIEKKMVGEGLAKRTIEKARWHLDLLSPAIGKMPISDVDPQMLLAALRKLEARGTYETAKKCRGFASRLFRFAIWKGRAEHDPAASLKGALTTPKAKHYAAILDPGKLGELLRVVDDYDGHPITKIALQITPHVFVRPGELRHAEWEEFDLEAAIWRIPEGKMKARRAHAVPLSRQVLSILEELQPHSGGGGYVFPSFYTPKRPMSENTVNGALRRMGFSKGEATAHGFRATASTLLNESGKWNPDAIERALSHGHSDAVRGAYSRGNYWEERVQMAQWWSDYLDQLRSGGVVIRLDTAQND
;
A
#
# COMPACT_ATOMS: atom_id res chain seq x y z
N MET A 1 -5.09 58.22 35.54
CA MET A 1 -6.55 58.45 35.53
C MET A 1 -7.18 58.55 34.12
N ALA A 2 -6.47 59.05 33.10
CA ALA A 2 -7.02 59.20 31.73
C ALA A 2 -7.48 57.86 31.09
N LYS A 3 -6.64 56.82 31.15
CA LYS A 3 -6.92 55.49 30.56
C LYS A 3 -8.17 54.79 31.11
N ALA A 4 -8.51 55.05 32.37
CA ALA A 4 -9.72 54.49 33.00
C ALA A 4 -11.00 55.23 32.55
N ARG A 5 -10.92 56.54 32.27
CA ARG A 5 -12.02 57.32 31.71
C ARG A 5 -12.28 56.94 30.25
N GLU A 6 -11.21 56.69 29.50
CA GLU A 6 -11.26 56.27 28.10
C GLU A 6 -11.91 54.89 27.92
N LEU A 7 -11.54 53.90 28.76
CA LEU A 7 -12.19 52.58 28.78
C LEU A 7 -13.67 52.64 29.19
N ARG A 8 -14.01 53.52 30.14
CA ARG A 8 -15.40 53.75 30.55
C ARG A 8 -16.21 54.35 29.40
N ASP A 9 -15.68 55.36 28.73
CA ASP A 9 -16.39 56.05 27.67
C ASP A 9 -16.52 55.17 26.40
N GLN A 10 -15.55 54.29 26.12
CA GLN A 10 -15.66 53.22 25.10
C GLN A 10 -16.76 52.20 25.44
N ALA A 11 -16.81 51.72 26.68
CA ALA A 11 -17.85 50.78 27.12
C ALA A 11 -19.26 51.42 27.06
N ARG A 12 -19.36 52.73 27.33
CA ARG A 12 -20.62 53.49 27.26
C ARG A 12 -21.08 53.73 25.81
N ARG A 13 -20.15 53.94 24.87
CA ARG A 13 -20.46 53.99 23.42
C ARG A 13 -20.97 52.65 22.91
N GLN A 14 -20.32 51.55 23.31
CA GLN A 14 -20.73 50.18 22.92
C GLN A 14 -22.16 49.83 23.41
N LEU A 15 -22.52 50.26 24.63
CA LEU A 15 -23.89 50.11 25.14
C LEU A 15 -24.93 50.92 24.36
N ASN A 16 -24.58 52.13 23.92
CA ASN A 16 -25.47 52.97 23.11
C ASN A 16 -25.66 52.46 21.67
N GLU A 17 -24.74 51.63 21.16
CA GLU A 17 -24.83 50.94 19.86
C GLU A 17 -25.62 49.62 19.95
N GLY A 18 -26.18 49.28 21.12
CA GLY A 18 -27.02 48.09 21.32
C GLY A 18 -26.23 46.79 21.60
N GLU A 19 -24.91 46.86 21.77
CA GLU A 19 -24.09 45.70 22.13
C GLU A 19 -23.73 45.72 23.63
N ASP A 20 -24.31 44.80 24.40
CA ASP A 20 -23.93 44.56 25.80
C ASP A 20 -22.45 44.07 25.90
N PRO A 21 -21.54 44.83 26.56
CA PRO A 21 -20.14 44.46 26.71
C PRO A 21 -19.91 43.13 27.45
N ALA A 22 -20.80 42.75 28.38
CA ALA A 22 -20.74 41.48 29.08
C ALA A 22 -21.12 40.32 28.14
N LEU A 23 -22.15 40.50 27.32
CA LEU A 23 -22.54 39.55 26.28
C LEU A 23 -21.43 39.38 25.23
N ARG A 24 -20.77 40.46 24.82
CA ARG A 24 -19.61 40.44 23.91
C ARG A 24 -18.43 39.66 24.51
N ARG A 25 -18.08 39.90 25.78
CA ARG A 25 -17.03 39.12 26.47
C ARG A 25 -17.39 37.64 26.60
N LYS A 26 -18.67 37.34 26.89
CA LYS A 26 -19.17 35.96 26.98
C LYS A 26 -19.14 35.26 25.62
N LYS A 27 -19.57 35.92 24.55
CA LYS A 27 -19.47 35.44 23.16
C LYS A 27 -18.01 35.21 22.77
N ALA A 28 -17.13 36.21 22.96
CA ALA A 28 -15.71 36.08 22.64
C ALA A 28 -15.03 34.93 23.39
N LYS A 29 -15.37 34.72 24.68
CA LYS A 29 -14.84 33.58 25.46
C LYS A 29 -15.38 32.24 24.95
N ALA A 30 -16.67 32.16 24.62
CA ALA A 30 -17.28 30.95 24.07
C ALA A 30 -16.73 30.62 22.67
N THR A 31 -16.58 31.62 21.82
CA THR A 31 -15.95 31.52 20.50
C THR A 31 -14.50 31.07 20.62
N ALA A 32 -13.69 31.70 21.48
CA ALA A 32 -12.29 31.28 21.69
C ALA A 32 -12.17 29.84 22.24
N GLN A 33 -13.09 29.41 23.12
CA GLN A 33 -13.14 28.02 23.60
C GLN A 33 -13.54 27.05 22.48
N PHE A 34 -14.51 27.43 21.65
CA PHE A 34 -14.93 26.64 20.50
C PHE A 34 -13.82 26.53 19.45
N GLU A 35 -13.15 27.63 19.12
CA GLU A 35 -12.00 27.70 18.21
C GLU A 35 -10.82 26.87 18.71
N ALA A 36 -10.47 26.98 19.99
CA ALA A 36 -9.41 26.18 20.61
C ALA A 36 -9.70 24.68 20.56
N ALA A 37 -10.97 24.28 20.63
CA ALA A 37 -11.40 22.88 20.52
C ALA A 37 -11.51 22.37 19.07
N ASN A 38 -11.63 23.27 18.08
CA ASN A 38 -11.86 22.95 16.67
C ASN A 38 -10.69 23.31 15.77
N THR A 39 -9.47 23.17 16.28
CA THR A 39 -8.26 23.36 15.48
C THR A 39 -8.08 22.27 14.43
N PHE A 40 -7.35 22.54 13.35
CA PHE A 40 -7.06 21.56 12.30
C PHE A 40 -6.46 20.26 12.87
N ALA A 41 -5.53 20.36 13.83
CA ALA A 41 -4.94 19.21 14.50
C ALA A 41 -5.97 18.42 15.33
N ALA A 42 -6.83 19.10 16.09
CA ALA A 42 -7.87 18.46 16.89
C ALA A 42 -8.88 17.70 16.02
N ILE A 43 -9.34 18.32 14.92
CA ILE A 43 -10.21 17.65 13.95
C ILE A 43 -9.50 16.46 13.29
N GLY A 44 -8.22 16.60 12.96
CA GLY A 44 -7.42 15.51 12.42
C GLY A 44 -7.35 14.31 13.35
N ALA A 45 -7.10 14.56 14.65
CA ALA A 45 -7.07 13.52 15.66
C ALA A 45 -8.45 12.85 15.84
N GLU A 46 -9.52 13.64 15.92
CA GLU A 46 -10.90 13.11 16.02
C GLU A 46 -11.26 12.27 14.80
N TYR A 47 -10.95 12.74 13.59
CA TYR A 47 -11.20 11.98 12.36
C TYR A 47 -10.46 10.65 12.34
N ILE A 48 -9.17 10.65 12.71
CA ILE A 48 -8.37 9.42 12.77
C ILE A 48 -8.99 8.44 13.77
N GLU A 49 -9.37 8.90 14.95
CA GLU A 49 -9.94 8.03 15.98
C GLU A 49 -11.34 7.52 15.61
N LYS A 50 -12.27 8.43 15.28
CA LYS A 50 -13.68 8.08 15.07
C LYS A 50 -13.94 7.39 13.75
N LYS A 51 -13.26 7.80 12.68
CA LYS A 51 -13.50 7.26 11.33
C LYS A 51 -12.46 6.21 10.95
N MET A 52 -11.18 6.42 11.23
CA MET A 52 -10.17 5.46 10.78
C MET A 52 -10.02 4.28 11.75
N VAL A 53 -9.85 4.54 13.05
CA VAL A 53 -9.78 3.48 14.07
C VAL A 53 -11.17 2.85 14.27
N GLY A 54 -12.21 3.68 14.45
CA GLY A 54 -13.58 3.22 14.69
C GLY A 54 -14.16 2.33 13.57
N GLU A 55 -13.77 2.54 12.31
CA GLU A 55 -14.20 1.69 11.18
C GLU A 55 -13.22 0.53 10.88
N GLY A 56 -12.21 0.32 11.72
CA GLY A 56 -11.27 -0.80 11.57
C GLY A 56 -10.37 -0.69 10.34
N LEU A 57 -9.93 0.51 9.95
CA LEU A 57 -8.95 0.65 8.87
C LEU A 57 -7.62 0.00 9.28
N ALA A 58 -6.86 -0.47 8.28
CA ALA A 58 -5.58 -1.12 8.53
C ALA A 58 -4.60 -0.20 9.31
N LYS A 59 -3.88 -0.76 10.28
CA LYS A 59 -2.93 -0.03 11.15
C LYS A 59 -1.98 0.90 10.38
N ARG A 60 -1.37 0.41 9.29
CA ARG A 60 -0.45 1.20 8.45
C ARG A 60 -1.13 2.38 7.74
N THR A 61 -2.43 2.28 7.47
CA THR A 61 -3.23 3.38 6.91
C THR A 61 -3.50 4.45 7.96
N ILE A 62 -3.79 4.05 9.20
CA ILE A 62 -3.96 4.95 10.35
C ILE A 62 -2.63 5.67 10.67
N GLU A 63 -1.51 4.94 10.73
CA GLU A 63 -0.18 5.52 10.97
C GLU A 63 0.18 6.56 9.90
N LYS A 64 -0.11 6.28 8.62
CA LYS A 64 0.10 7.26 7.54
C LYS A 64 -0.79 8.50 7.69
N ALA A 65 -2.01 8.36 8.18
CA ALA A 65 -2.88 9.51 8.43
C ALA A 65 -2.35 10.38 9.58
N ARG A 66 -1.89 9.76 10.66
CA ARG A 66 -1.19 10.48 11.76
C ARG A 66 0.04 11.21 11.24
N TRP A 67 0.86 10.54 10.45
CA TRP A 67 2.03 11.18 9.83
C TRP A 67 1.66 12.35 8.90
N HIS A 68 0.63 12.23 8.06
CA HIS A 68 0.16 13.37 7.26
C HIS A 68 -0.34 14.54 8.12
N LEU A 69 -1.00 14.24 9.26
CA LEU A 69 -1.40 15.26 10.22
C LEU A 69 -0.17 15.96 10.82
N ASP A 70 0.83 15.20 11.24
CA ASP A 70 2.09 15.72 11.80
C ASP A 70 2.85 16.59 10.78
N LEU A 71 2.79 16.25 9.49
CA LEU A 71 3.41 17.07 8.44
C LEU A 71 2.72 18.42 8.24
N LEU A 72 1.39 18.48 8.42
CA LEU A 72 0.60 19.70 8.23
C LEU A 72 0.52 20.56 9.51
N SER A 73 0.62 19.92 10.68
CA SER A 73 0.42 20.56 11.98
C SER A 73 1.35 21.75 12.26
N PRO A 74 2.64 21.74 11.87
CA PRO A 74 3.53 22.89 12.08
C PRO A 74 3.07 24.18 11.40
N ALA A 75 2.32 24.08 10.28
CA ALA A 75 1.89 25.23 9.52
C ALA A 75 0.47 25.68 9.89
N ILE A 76 -0.47 24.74 10.04
CA ILE A 76 -1.90 25.05 10.19
C ILE A 76 -2.56 24.34 11.38
N GLY A 77 -1.83 23.49 12.11
CA GLY A 77 -2.40 22.59 13.12
C GLY A 77 -3.13 23.29 14.27
N LYS A 78 -2.62 24.45 14.70
CA LYS A 78 -3.20 25.24 15.79
C LYS A 78 -4.31 26.20 15.35
N MET A 79 -4.53 26.33 14.05
CA MET A 79 -5.55 27.24 13.52
C MET A 79 -6.93 26.60 13.65
N PRO A 80 -7.98 27.37 14.00
CA PRO A 80 -9.36 26.92 13.86
C PRO A 80 -9.58 26.42 12.44
N ILE A 81 -10.23 25.27 12.27
CA ILE A 81 -10.38 24.67 10.94
C ILE A 81 -11.23 25.54 9.99
N SER A 82 -12.13 26.35 10.55
CA SER A 82 -12.91 27.35 9.81
C SER A 82 -12.06 28.45 9.17
N ASP A 83 -10.89 28.74 9.75
CA ASP A 83 -10.05 29.89 9.39
C ASP A 83 -8.92 29.51 8.44
N VAL A 84 -8.77 28.22 8.14
CA VAL A 84 -7.75 27.74 7.22
C VAL A 84 -8.22 27.99 5.78
N ASP A 85 -7.62 28.99 5.13
CA ASP A 85 -7.91 29.31 3.74
C ASP A 85 -7.07 28.47 2.73
N PRO A 86 -7.41 28.51 1.42
CA PRO A 86 -6.65 27.79 0.39
C PRO A 86 -5.17 28.19 0.28
N GLN A 87 -4.81 29.46 0.49
CA GLN A 87 -3.43 29.94 0.37
C GLN A 87 -2.56 29.48 1.54
N MET A 88 -3.10 29.48 2.75
CA MET A 88 -2.44 28.93 3.95
C MET A 88 -2.17 27.44 3.80
N LEU A 89 -3.16 26.68 3.34
CA LEU A 89 -2.99 25.26 3.06
C LEU A 89 -1.99 25.03 1.92
N LEU A 90 -2.05 25.81 0.83
CA LEU A 90 -1.09 25.70 -0.28
C LEU A 90 0.34 26.00 0.18
N ALA A 91 0.55 27.01 1.02
CA ALA A 91 1.85 27.33 1.58
C ALA A 91 2.41 26.17 2.43
N ALA A 92 1.57 25.51 3.24
CA ALA A 92 1.96 24.31 3.97
C ALA A 92 2.38 23.16 3.04
N LEU A 93 1.63 22.94 1.95
CA LEU A 93 1.90 21.89 0.97
C LEU A 93 3.15 22.16 0.13
N ARG A 94 3.39 23.42 -0.27
CA ARG A 94 4.59 23.83 -1.02
C ARG A 94 5.88 23.64 -0.23
N LYS A 95 5.84 23.76 1.11
CA LYS A 95 6.99 23.40 1.96
C LYS A 95 7.38 21.92 1.83
N LEU A 96 6.41 21.03 1.56
CA LEU A 96 6.68 19.61 1.32
C LEU A 96 7.22 19.36 -0.10
N GLU A 97 6.74 20.10 -1.10
CA GLU A 97 7.28 20.07 -2.47
C GLU A 97 8.72 20.57 -2.53
N ALA A 98 9.05 21.66 -1.81
CA ALA A 98 10.40 22.21 -1.74
C ALA A 98 11.44 21.22 -1.18
N ARG A 99 10.99 20.17 -0.47
CA ARG A 99 11.83 19.05 0.01
C ARG A 99 11.96 17.92 -1.02
N GLY A 100 11.42 18.09 -2.23
CA GLY A 100 11.38 17.07 -3.28
C GLY A 100 10.30 16.00 -3.09
N THR A 101 9.39 16.14 -2.11
CA THR A 101 8.41 15.08 -1.76
C THR A 101 7.03 15.31 -2.38
N TYR A 102 6.97 15.41 -3.71
CA TYR A 102 5.75 15.73 -4.47
C TYR A 102 4.57 14.78 -4.20
N GLU A 103 4.82 13.47 -4.14
CA GLU A 103 3.78 12.48 -3.81
C GLU A 103 3.23 12.66 -2.40
N THR A 104 4.08 13.02 -1.44
CA THR A 104 3.67 13.30 -0.06
C THR A 104 2.79 14.54 -0.01
N ALA A 105 3.17 15.62 -0.68
CA ALA A 105 2.38 16.85 -0.75
C ALA A 105 0.97 16.56 -1.31
N LYS A 106 0.88 15.81 -2.42
CA LYS A 106 -0.40 15.41 -3.02
C LYS A 106 -1.27 14.58 -2.06
N LYS A 107 -0.66 13.65 -1.31
CA LYS A 107 -1.37 12.82 -0.30
C LYS A 107 -1.81 13.63 0.91
N CYS A 108 -1.00 14.57 1.38
CA CYS A 108 -1.36 15.52 2.44
C CYS A 108 -2.56 16.39 2.03
N ARG A 109 -2.58 16.91 0.78
CA ARG A 109 -3.76 17.64 0.26
C ARG A 109 -5.02 16.77 0.26
N GLY A 110 -4.91 15.53 -0.22
CA GLY A 110 -6.02 14.58 -0.21
C GLY A 110 -6.50 14.20 1.19
N PHE A 111 -5.58 14.15 2.16
CA PHE A 111 -5.89 13.95 3.57
C PHE A 111 -6.59 15.19 4.18
N ALA A 112 -6.05 16.39 3.96
CA ALA A 112 -6.68 17.65 4.39
C ALA A 112 -8.12 17.77 3.88
N SER A 113 -8.38 17.48 2.60
CA SER A 113 -9.74 17.44 2.03
C SER A 113 -10.68 16.48 2.78
N ARG A 114 -10.19 15.35 3.27
CA ARG A 114 -11.01 14.44 4.10
C ARG A 114 -11.31 15.05 5.47
N LEU A 115 -10.35 15.76 6.07
CA LEU A 115 -10.56 16.45 7.34
C LEU A 115 -11.57 17.58 7.23
N PHE A 116 -11.47 18.42 6.20
CA PHE A 116 -12.45 19.49 5.96
C PHE A 116 -13.84 18.95 5.71
N ARG A 117 -13.99 17.90 4.87
CA ARG A 117 -15.30 17.26 4.66
C ARG A 117 -15.87 16.67 5.95
N PHE A 118 -15.04 16.07 6.80
CA PHE A 118 -15.46 15.60 8.11
C PHE A 118 -15.91 16.75 9.03
N ALA A 119 -15.19 17.88 9.03
CA ALA A 119 -15.57 19.08 9.78
C ALA A 119 -16.88 19.69 9.29
N ILE A 120 -17.11 19.71 7.98
CA ILE A 120 -18.37 20.17 7.37
C ILE A 120 -19.54 19.32 7.87
N TRP A 121 -19.42 17.99 7.84
CA TRP A 121 -20.47 17.11 8.36
C TRP A 121 -20.77 17.34 9.85
N LYS A 122 -19.80 17.84 10.60
CA LYS A 122 -19.91 18.13 12.03
C LYS A 122 -20.31 19.58 12.32
N GLY A 123 -20.57 20.39 11.29
CA GLY A 123 -20.92 21.81 11.42
C GLY A 123 -19.79 22.70 11.94
N ARG A 124 -18.52 22.30 11.73
CA ARG A 124 -17.32 22.99 12.23
C ARG A 124 -16.50 23.69 11.15
N ALA A 125 -16.89 23.51 9.90
CA ALA A 125 -16.36 24.21 8.73
C ALA A 125 -17.48 24.31 7.68
N GLU A 126 -17.39 25.28 6.78
CA GLU A 126 -18.39 25.48 5.72
C GLU A 126 -17.90 24.98 4.36
N HIS A 127 -16.58 25.00 4.13
CA HIS A 127 -15.98 24.73 2.82
C HIS A 127 -14.74 23.85 2.93
N ASP A 128 -14.42 23.13 1.85
CA ASP A 128 -13.17 22.37 1.70
C ASP A 128 -12.16 23.18 0.85
N PRO A 129 -11.22 23.93 1.49
CA PRO A 129 -10.21 24.69 0.76
C PRO A 129 -9.28 23.77 -0.05
N ALA A 130 -9.07 22.52 0.37
CA ALA A 130 -8.18 21.58 -0.31
C ALA A 130 -8.74 21.08 -1.66
N ALA A 131 -10.04 21.21 -1.88
CA ALA A 131 -10.69 20.89 -3.14
C ALA A 131 -10.24 21.83 -4.27
N SER A 132 -10.14 23.13 -3.98
CA SER A 132 -9.69 24.16 -4.93
C SER A 132 -8.23 24.02 -5.36
N LEU A 133 -7.41 23.34 -4.55
CA LEU A 133 -5.97 23.14 -4.81
C LEU A 133 -5.68 21.94 -5.72
N LYS A 134 -6.69 21.36 -6.38
CA LYS A 134 -6.47 20.29 -7.35
C LYS A 134 -5.69 20.83 -8.54
N GLY A 135 -4.53 20.24 -8.83
CA GLY A 135 -3.63 20.71 -9.90
C GLY A 135 -2.67 21.82 -9.50
N ALA A 136 -2.81 22.40 -8.30
CA ALA A 136 -1.91 23.44 -7.79
C ALA A 136 -0.53 22.91 -7.34
N LEU A 137 -0.42 21.59 -7.15
CA LEU A 137 0.83 20.89 -6.80
C LEU A 137 1.37 20.15 -8.02
N THR A 138 2.69 20.07 -8.10
CA THR A 138 3.41 19.28 -9.09
C THR A 138 3.00 17.82 -8.97
N THR A 139 2.48 17.25 -10.06
CA THR A 139 2.22 15.81 -10.13
C THR A 139 3.47 15.13 -10.65
N PRO A 140 4.17 14.34 -9.82
CA PRO A 140 5.35 13.63 -10.29
C PRO A 140 4.92 12.54 -11.27
N LYS A 141 5.77 12.25 -12.25
CA LYS A 141 5.57 11.12 -13.15
C LYS A 141 5.59 9.83 -12.33
N ALA A 142 4.59 8.98 -12.52
CA ALA A 142 4.54 7.68 -11.88
C ALA A 142 5.76 6.86 -12.31
N LYS A 143 6.54 6.38 -11.34
CA LYS A 143 7.60 5.40 -11.58
C LYS A 143 7.04 4.02 -11.29
N HIS A 144 7.00 3.16 -12.31
CA HIS A 144 6.68 1.76 -12.11
C HIS A 144 7.83 1.05 -11.39
N TYR A 145 7.52 -0.03 -10.69
CA TYR A 145 8.55 -0.86 -10.08
C TYR A 145 9.44 -1.44 -11.17
N ALA A 146 10.76 -1.42 -10.95
CA ALA A 146 11.70 -2.07 -11.86
C ALA A 146 11.40 -3.56 -11.96
N ALA A 147 11.34 -4.04 -13.20
CA ALA A 147 11.03 -5.40 -13.59
C ALA A 147 11.95 -5.78 -14.75
N ILE A 148 12.48 -7.01 -14.71
CA ILE A 148 13.29 -7.54 -15.81
C ILE A 148 12.32 -8.13 -16.83
N LEU A 149 12.30 -7.56 -18.03
CA LEU A 149 11.43 -8.03 -19.13
C LEU A 149 12.20 -8.80 -20.20
N ASP A 150 13.52 -8.69 -20.21
CA ASP A 150 14.37 -9.49 -21.09
C ASP A 150 14.49 -10.93 -20.53
N PRO A 151 14.08 -11.97 -21.27
CA PRO A 151 14.12 -13.35 -20.78
C PRO A 151 15.54 -13.85 -20.45
N GLY A 152 16.56 -13.41 -21.18
CA GLY A 152 17.95 -13.78 -20.91
C GLY A 152 18.43 -13.25 -19.57
N LYS A 153 18.22 -11.96 -19.31
CA LYS A 153 18.51 -11.32 -18.02
C LYS A 153 17.66 -11.89 -16.88
N LEU A 154 16.42 -12.30 -17.15
CA LEU A 154 15.59 -12.98 -16.15
C LEU A 154 16.24 -14.32 -15.78
N GLY A 155 16.69 -15.10 -16.76
CA GLY A 155 17.44 -16.34 -16.51
C GLY A 155 18.71 -16.11 -15.69
N GLU A 156 19.46 -15.03 -15.97
CA GLU A 156 20.63 -14.65 -15.16
C GLU A 156 20.25 -14.38 -13.69
N LEU A 157 19.19 -13.59 -13.47
CA LEU A 157 18.69 -13.34 -12.12
C LEU A 157 18.28 -14.63 -11.40
N LEU A 158 17.62 -15.58 -12.08
CA LEU A 158 17.21 -16.85 -11.48
C LEU A 158 18.42 -17.70 -11.05
N ARG A 159 19.48 -17.75 -11.87
CA ARG A 159 20.73 -18.44 -11.50
C ARG A 159 21.40 -17.79 -10.30
N VAL A 160 21.50 -16.46 -10.28
CA VAL A 160 22.07 -15.73 -9.14
C VAL A 160 21.25 -15.93 -7.86
N VAL A 161 19.92 -16.08 -7.96
CA VAL A 161 19.05 -16.42 -6.83
C VAL A 161 19.37 -17.82 -6.28
N ASP A 162 19.66 -18.79 -7.13
CA ASP A 162 20.04 -20.15 -6.69
C ASP A 162 21.42 -20.19 -6.04
N ASP A 163 22.33 -19.30 -6.45
CA ASP A 163 23.66 -19.16 -5.84
C ASP A 163 23.65 -18.28 -4.58
N TYR A 164 22.50 -17.72 -4.18
CA TYR A 164 22.41 -16.91 -2.98
C TYR A 164 22.81 -17.71 -1.73
N ASP A 165 23.82 -17.20 -1.02
CA ASP A 165 24.48 -17.81 0.14
C ASP A 165 24.00 -17.27 1.49
N GLY A 166 23.00 -16.40 1.48
CA GLY A 166 22.41 -15.86 2.70
C GLY A 166 21.46 -16.83 3.41
N HIS A 167 20.68 -16.30 4.35
CA HIS A 167 19.78 -17.11 5.19
C HIS A 167 18.83 -18.02 4.36
N PRO A 168 18.67 -19.32 4.69
CA PRO A 168 17.89 -20.28 3.90
C PRO A 168 16.45 -19.82 3.60
N ILE A 169 15.71 -19.36 4.61
CA ILE A 169 14.35 -18.81 4.43
C ILE A 169 14.32 -17.63 3.45
N THR A 170 15.39 -16.80 3.42
CA THR A 170 15.48 -15.68 2.45
C THR A 170 15.76 -16.19 1.04
N LYS A 171 16.62 -17.20 0.89
CA LYS A 171 16.89 -17.87 -0.39
C LYS A 171 15.60 -18.46 -0.97
N ILE A 172 14.88 -19.23 -0.17
CA ILE A 172 13.62 -19.84 -0.58
C ILE A 172 12.55 -18.77 -0.91
N ALA A 173 12.48 -17.68 -0.13
CA ALA A 173 11.60 -16.56 -0.48
C ALA A 173 11.95 -15.92 -1.82
N LEU A 174 13.24 -15.80 -2.17
CA LEU A 174 13.67 -15.34 -3.48
C LEU A 174 13.28 -16.33 -4.58
N GLN A 175 13.47 -17.63 -4.34
CA GLN A 175 13.16 -18.69 -5.30
C GLN A 175 11.65 -18.79 -5.57
N ILE A 176 10.79 -18.67 -4.57
CA ILE A 176 9.34 -18.80 -4.75
C ILE A 176 8.71 -17.56 -5.40
N THR A 177 9.23 -16.35 -5.11
CA THR A 177 8.61 -15.07 -5.50
C THR A 177 8.29 -14.97 -7.01
N PRO A 178 9.18 -15.39 -7.94
CA PRO A 178 8.91 -15.41 -9.37
C PRO A 178 7.69 -16.25 -9.78
N HIS A 179 7.38 -17.32 -9.05
CA HIS A 179 6.41 -18.34 -9.49
C HIS A 179 4.96 -18.03 -9.10
N VAL A 180 4.74 -17.34 -7.98
CA VAL A 180 3.43 -17.36 -7.30
C VAL A 180 2.53 -16.15 -7.59
N PHE A 181 2.96 -15.21 -8.43
CA PHE A 181 2.21 -14.00 -8.84
C PHE A 181 1.68 -13.10 -7.71
N VAL A 182 1.83 -13.43 -6.43
CA VAL A 182 1.29 -12.68 -5.29
C VAL A 182 2.11 -11.43 -4.98
N ARG A 183 1.52 -10.49 -4.26
CA ARG A 183 2.24 -9.30 -3.79
C ARG A 183 3.28 -9.72 -2.76
N PRO A 184 4.44 -9.04 -2.67
CA PRO A 184 5.43 -9.34 -1.64
C PRO A 184 4.89 -9.28 -0.21
N GLY A 185 3.89 -8.41 0.02
CA GLY A 185 3.17 -8.31 1.30
C GLY A 185 2.29 -9.53 1.60
N GLU A 186 1.69 -10.15 0.58
CA GLU A 186 0.89 -11.37 0.73
C GLU A 186 1.82 -12.56 1.02
N LEU A 187 2.90 -12.73 0.23
CA LEU A 187 3.89 -13.79 0.42
C LEU A 187 4.50 -13.82 1.82
N ARG A 188 4.98 -12.68 2.31
CA ARG A 188 5.64 -12.63 3.62
C ARG A 188 4.70 -12.90 4.81
N HIS A 189 3.39 -12.71 4.64
CA HIS A 189 2.38 -12.98 5.69
C HIS A 189 1.68 -14.32 5.49
N ALA A 190 2.14 -15.14 4.54
CA ALA A 190 1.60 -16.44 4.29
C ALA A 190 1.78 -17.33 5.52
N GLU A 191 0.75 -18.09 5.87
CA GLU A 191 0.76 -19.03 6.99
C GLU A 191 0.56 -20.46 6.47
N TRP A 192 1.19 -21.44 7.12
CA TRP A 192 1.16 -22.84 6.67
C TRP A 192 -0.26 -23.39 6.53
N GLU A 193 -1.19 -22.97 7.39
CA GLU A 193 -2.61 -23.35 7.34
C GLU A 193 -3.35 -22.86 6.07
N GLU A 194 -2.77 -21.89 5.35
CA GLU A 194 -3.33 -21.40 4.09
C GLU A 194 -2.98 -22.30 2.89
N PHE A 195 -2.02 -23.21 3.05
CA PHE A 195 -1.53 -24.09 2.00
C PHE A 195 -2.17 -25.47 2.11
N ASP A 196 -2.91 -25.82 1.08
CA ASP A 196 -3.39 -27.17 0.82
C ASP A 196 -2.41 -27.79 -0.19
N LEU A 197 -1.34 -28.42 0.33
CA LEU A 197 -0.25 -28.98 -0.48
C LEU A 197 -0.72 -30.17 -1.33
N GLU A 198 -1.67 -30.96 -0.82
CA GLU A 198 -2.27 -32.08 -1.54
C GLU A 198 -3.10 -31.59 -2.74
N ALA A 199 -3.95 -30.57 -2.53
CA ALA A 199 -4.70 -29.98 -3.63
C ALA A 199 -3.86 -29.04 -4.51
N ALA A 200 -2.60 -28.77 -4.14
CA ALA A 200 -1.71 -27.80 -4.77
C ALA A 200 -2.30 -26.39 -4.84
N ILE A 201 -2.88 -25.90 -3.74
CA ILE A 201 -3.55 -24.59 -3.67
C ILE A 201 -3.11 -23.82 -2.43
N TRP A 202 -2.76 -22.55 -2.61
CA TRP A 202 -2.65 -21.59 -1.52
C TRP A 202 -3.88 -20.67 -1.47
N ARG A 203 -4.60 -20.67 -0.34
CA ARG A 203 -5.85 -19.94 -0.11
C ARG A 203 -5.60 -18.73 0.80
N ILE A 204 -5.47 -17.55 0.20
CA ILE A 204 -5.26 -16.31 0.94
C ILE A 204 -6.62 -15.75 1.39
N PRO A 205 -6.84 -15.55 2.70
CA PRO A 205 -8.10 -15.05 3.23
C PRO A 205 -8.29 -13.56 2.91
N GLU A 206 -9.55 -13.11 2.88
CA GLU A 206 -9.90 -11.72 2.54
C GLU A 206 -9.23 -10.67 3.44
N GLY A 207 -9.02 -10.98 4.73
CA GLY A 207 -8.39 -10.09 5.70
C GLY A 207 -6.92 -9.77 5.41
N LYS A 208 -6.23 -10.63 4.66
CA LYS A 208 -4.84 -10.44 4.23
C LYS A 208 -4.72 -9.85 2.83
N MET A 209 -5.80 -9.84 2.06
CA MET A 209 -5.81 -9.36 0.70
C MET A 209 -6.04 -7.85 0.62
N LYS A 210 -5.20 -7.16 -0.17
CA LYS A 210 -5.36 -5.70 -0.41
C LYS A 210 -6.74 -5.35 -0.99
N ALA A 211 -7.30 -6.25 -1.81
CA ALA A 211 -8.61 -6.09 -2.43
C ALA A 211 -9.78 -6.55 -1.55
N ARG A 212 -9.52 -6.99 -0.30
CA ARG A 212 -10.52 -7.50 0.67
C ARG A 212 -11.42 -8.59 0.09
N ARG A 213 -10.82 -9.51 -0.66
CA ARG A 213 -11.48 -10.66 -1.28
C ARG A 213 -10.53 -11.85 -1.20
N ALA A 214 -11.03 -13.01 -0.82
CA ALA A 214 -10.22 -14.22 -0.78
C ALA A 214 -9.62 -14.52 -2.17
N HIS A 215 -8.39 -15.03 -2.18
CA HIS A 215 -7.66 -15.34 -3.41
C HIS A 215 -7.09 -16.74 -3.33
N ALA A 216 -7.36 -17.56 -4.35
CA ALA A 216 -6.76 -18.88 -4.49
C ALA A 216 -5.63 -18.81 -5.50
N VAL A 217 -4.44 -19.31 -5.15
CA VAL A 217 -3.24 -19.35 -5.99
C VAL A 217 -2.91 -20.81 -6.27
N PRO A 218 -2.92 -21.26 -7.54
CA PRO A 218 -2.48 -22.60 -7.89
C PRO A 218 -0.96 -22.73 -7.70
N LEU A 219 -0.51 -23.87 -7.18
CA LEU A 219 0.88 -24.16 -6.91
C LEU A 219 1.42 -25.12 -7.98
N SER A 220 2.44 -24.68 -8.71
CA SER A 220 3.18 -25.56 -9.64
C SER A 220 4.02 -26.57 -8.86
N ARG A 221 4.44 -27.66 -9.52
CA ARG A 221 5.34 -28.68 -8.94
C ARG A 221 6.62 -28.10 -8.32
N GLN A 222 7.22 -27.10 -8.97
CA GLN A 222 8.40 -26.38 -8.49
C GLN A 222 8.13 -25.69 -7.16
N VAL A 223 6.99 -25.02 -7.03
CA VAL A 223 6.60 -24.32 -5.81
C VAL A 223 6.34 -25.30 -4.67
N LEU A 224 5.72 -26.45 -4.96
CA LEU A 224 5.54 -27.51 -3.96
C LEU A 224 6.89 -28.02 -3.43
N SER A 225 7.82 -28.34 -4.33
CA SER A 225 9.18 -28.76 -3.95
C SER A 225 9.93 -27.71 -3.13
N ILE A 226 9.82 -26.43 -3.51
CA ILE A 226 10.43 -25.31 -2.75
C ILE A 226 9.79 -25.18 -1.34
N LEU A 227 8.47 -25.40 -1.21
CA LEU A 227 7.79 -25.37 0.09
C LEU A 227 8.19 -26.56 0.97
N GLU A 228 8.35 -27.75 0.39
CA GLU A 228 8.86 -28.93 1.11
C GLU A 228 10.28 -28.68 1.66
N GLU A 229 11.16 -28.05 0.88
CA GLU A 229 12.50 -27.64 1.33
C GLU A 229 12.43 -26.60 2.47
N LEU A 230 11.43 -25.70 2.44
CA LEU A 230 11.26 -24.65 3.45
C LEU A 230 10.76 -25.18 4.80
N GLN A 231 9.98 -26.25 4.80
CA GLN A 231 9.26 -26.70 6.00
C GLN A 231 10.18 -26.94 7.20
N PRO A 232 11.34 -27.63 7.06
CA PRO A 232 12.30 -27.81 8.16
C PRO A 232 12.91 -26.51 8.69
N HIS A 233 13.02 -25.48 7.84
CA HIS A 233 13.61 -24.19 8.22
C HIS A 233 12.62 -23.27 8.94
N SER A 234 11.32 -23.40 8.66
CA SER A 234 10.26 -22.55 9.23
C SER A 234 9.54 -23.18 10.42
N GLY A 235 9.70 -24.50 10.64
CA GLY A 235 9.10 -25.22 11.76
C GLY A 235 7.66 -25.70 11.51
N GLY A 236 7.15 -25.58 10.27
CA GLY A 236 5.88 -26.18 9.83
C GLY A 236 4.58 -25.60 10.40
N GLY A 237 4.63 -24.62 11.30
CA GLY A 237 3.46 -23.96 11.89
C GLY A 237 3.58 -22.44 11.92
N GLY A 238 2.45 -21.73 11.80
CA GLY A 238 2.42 -20.27 11.74
C GLY A 238 2.94 -19.73 10.40
N TYR A 239 3.76 -18.67 10.42
CA TYR A 239 4.26 -18.03 9.20
C TYR A 239 5.17 -18.97 8.39
N VAL A 240 4.92 -19.06 7.09
CA VAL A 240 5.77 -19.77 6.12
C VAL A 240 7.15 -19.11 6.02
N PHE A 241 7.17 -17.77 6.06
CA PHE A 241 8.40 -16.96 6.06
C PHE A 241 8.52 -16.17 7.37
N PRO A 242 8.95 -16.79 8.48
CA PRO A 242 9.08 -16.10 9.75
C PRO A 242 10.23 -15.08 9.74
N SER A 243 10.18 -14.13 10.66
CA SER A 243 11.29 -13.21 10.93
C SER A 243 12.45 -13.96 11.57
N PHE A 244 13.68 -13.63 11.15
CA PHE A 244 14.92 -14.18 11.72
C PHE A 244 14.95 -14.14 13.26
N TYR A 245 14.52 -13.02 13.85
CA TYR A 245 14.56 -12.83 15.31
C TYR A 245 13.40 -13.47 16.08
N THR A 246 12.29 -13.82 15.42
CA THR A 246 11.12 -14.37 16.10
C THR A 246 10.14 -15.03 15.13
N PRO A 247 9.64 -16.25 15.44
CA PRO A 247 8.63 -16.92 14.63
C PRO A 247 7.24 -16.24 14.72
N LYS A 248 7.01 -15.37 15.72
CA LYS A 248 5.74 -14.69 15.94
C LYS A 248 5.48 -13.53 14.96
N ARG A 249 6.44 -13.22 14.09
CA ARG A 249 6.34 -12.13 13.12
C ARG A 249 6.77 -12.63 11.75
N PRO A 250 6.21 -12.06 10.67
CA PRO A 250 6.65 -12.36 9.32
C PRO A 250 8.03 -11.75 9.04
N MET A 251 8.77 -12.39 8.12
CA MET A 251 9.97 -11.85 7.44
C MET A 251 9.75 -10.39 7.06
N SER A 252 10.75 -9.49 7.15
CA SER A 252 10.63 -8.05 6.83
C SER A 252 10.23 -7.73 5.37
N GLU A 253 9.56 -6.58 5.12
CA GLU A 253 9.19 -6.13 3.75
C GLU A 253 10.41 -5.87 2.89
N ASN A 254 11.53 -5.58 3.55
CA ASN A 254 12.78 -5.24 2.88
C ASN A 254 13.68 -6.45 2.68
N THR A 255 13.37 -7.64 3.21
CA THR A 255 14.29 -8.79 3.18
C THR A 255 14.61 -9.22 1.74
N VAL A 256 13.60 -9.54 0.93
CA VAL A 256 13.77 -9.96 -0.48
C VAL A 256 14.46 -8.86 -1.30
N ASN A 257 14.00 -7.61 -1.18
CA ASN A 257 14.61 -6.49 -1.89
C ASN A 257 16.05 -6.24 -1.44
N GLY A 258 16.37 -6.39 -0.16
CA GLY A 258 17.71 -6.25 0.38
C GLY A 258 18.64 -7.34 -0.13
N ALA A 259 18.16 -8.59 -0.21
CA ALA A 259 18.92 -9.68 -0.81
C ALA A 259 19.20 -9.43 -2.31
N LEU A 260 18.21 -8.95 -3.08
CA LEU A 260 18.44 -8.52 -4.47
C LEU A 260 19.55 -7.46 -4.60
N ARG A 261 19.66 -6.51 -3.64
CA ARG A 261 20.76 -5.53 -3.62
C ARG A 261 22.11 -6.16 -3.34
N ARG A 262 22.18 -7.15 -2.45
CA ARG A 262 23.44 -7.87 -2.15
C ARG A 262 23.91 -8.69 -3.34
N MET A 263 22.98 -9.23 -4.12
CA MET A 263 23.24 -9.95 -5.37
C MET A 263 23.59 -9.04 -6.56
N GLY A 264 23.79 -7.73 -6.34
CA GLY A 264 24.23 -6.81 -7.38
C GLY A 264 23.14 -6.15 -8.21
N PHE A 265 21.87 -6.53 -8.06
CA PHE A 265 20.76 -5.87 -8.76
C PHE A 265 20.43 -4.55 -8.09
N SER A 266 20.36 -3.45 -8.81
CA SER A 266 19.96 -2.14 -8.30
C SER A 266 18.44 -1.99 -8.18
N LYS A 267 17.98 -0.91 -7.50
CA LYS A 267 16.54 -0.56 -7.43
C LYS A 267 15.91 -0.28 -8.79
N GLY A 268 16.72 0.07 -9.79
CA GLY A 268 16.28 0.34 -11.15
C GLY A 268 16.20 -0.90 -12.03
N GLU A 269 16.72 -2.05 -11.57
CA GLU A 269 16.79 -3.29 -12.37
C GLU A 269 15.76 -4.32 -11.91
N ALA A 270 15.74 -4.65 -10.62
CA ALA A 270 14.86 -5.69 -10.09
C ALA A 270 14.32 -5.32 -8.70
N THR A 271 13.06 -5.63 -8.46
CA THR A 271 12.42 -5.52 -7.13
C THR A 271 11.53 -6.73 -6.90
N ALA A 272 11.23 -7.04 -5.63
CA ALA A 272 10.30 -8.12 -5.29
C ALA A 272 8.91 -7.92 -5.94
N HIS A 273 8.47 -6.66 -6.11
CA HIS A 273 7.23 -6.37 -6.82
C HIS A 273 7.38 -6.46 -8.34
N GLY A 274 8.60 -6.26 -8.86
CA GLY A 274 8.95 -6.35 -10.27
C GLY A 274 8.64 -7.70 -10.88
N PHE A 275 8.83 -8.80 -10.14
CA PHE A 275 8.51 -10.15 -10.61
C PHE A 275 7.06 -10.29 -11.10
N ARG A 276 6.10 -9.60 -10.46
CA ARG A 276 4.71 -9.60 -10.92
C ARG A 276 4.52 -8.90 -12.27
N ALA A 277 5.24 -7.81 -12.48
CA ALA A 277 5.21 -7.08 -13.75
C ALA A 277 5.93 -7.88 -14.85
N THR A 278 7.04 -8.54 -14.52
CA THR A 278 7.72 -9.50 -15.40
C THR A 278 6.77 -10.62 -15.84
N ALA A 279 6.12 -11.30 -14.88
CA ALA A 279 5.14 -12.34 -15.17
C ALA A 279 3.98 -11.83 -16.03
N SER A 280 3.35 -10.72 -15.64
CA SER A 280 2.24 -10.11 -16.39
C SER A 280 2.64 -9.85 -17.84
N THR A 281 3.81 -9.23 -18.06
CA THR A 281 4.29 -8.87 -19.40
C THR A 281 4.58 -10.11 -20.23
N LEU A 282 5.43 -11.01 -19.74
CA LEU A 282 5.87 -12.19 -20.48
C LEU A 282 4.74 -13.20 -20.73
N LEU A 283 3.78 -13.33 -19.81
CA LEU A 283 2.60 -14.15 -20.03
C LEU A 283 1.70 -13.58 -21.13
N ASN A 284 1.49 -12.25 -21.16
CA ASN A 284 0.71 -11.62 -22.24
C ASN A 284 1.45 -11.73 -23.59
N GLU A 285 2.76 -11.47 -23.62
CA GLU A 285 3.59 -11.58 -24.82
C GLU A 285 3.67 -13.01 -25.36
N SER A 286 3.52 -14.03 -24.51
CA SER A 286 3.48 -15.43 -24.96
C SER A 286 2.30 -15.74 -25.87
N GLY A 287 1.20 -14.97 -25.80
CA GLY A 287 -0.04 -15.21 -26.55
C GLY A 287 -0.77 -16.51 -26.18
N LYS A 288 -0.35 -17.22 -25.13
CA LYS A 288 -0.89 -18.54 -24.75
C LYS A 288 -2.10 -18.50 -23.83
N TRP A 289 -2.33 -17.38 -23.15
CA TRP A 289 -3.28 -17.28 -22.04
C TRP A 289 -4.23 -16.12 -22.23
N ASN A 290 -5.45 -16.27 -21.74
CA ASN A 290 -6.42 -15.19 -21.68
C ASN A 290 -5.91 -14.07 -20.76
N PRO A 291 -5.86 -12.80 -21.23
CA PRO A 291 -5.46 -11.66 -20.41
C PRO A 291 -6.24 -11.54 -19.09
N ASP A 292 -7.54 -11.88 -19.08
CA ASP A 292 -8.34 -11.86 -17.85
C ASP A 292 -7.90 -12.93 -16.85
N ALA A 293 -7.41 -14.09 -17.33
CA ALA A 293 -6.86 -15.13 -16.47
C ALA A 293 -5.54 -14.67 -15.81
N ILE A 294 -4.68 -13.98 -16.56
CA ILE A 294 -3.44 -13.36 -16.07
C ILE A 294 -3.76 -12.31 -14.99
N GLU A 295 -4.66 -11.37 -15.30
CA GLU A 295 -5.09 -10.33 -14.36
C GLU A 295 -5.72 -10.95 -13.11
N ARG A 296 -6.51 -12.01 -13.26
CA ARG A 296 -7.08 -12.74 -12.13
C ARG A 296 -6.01 -13.41 -11.27
N ALA A 297 -4.97 -14.00 -11.85
CA ALA A 297 -3.86 -14.59 -11.10
C ALA A 297 -3.10 -13.55 -10.27
N LEU A 298 -2.95 -12.34 -10.81
CA LEU A 298 -2.38 -11.18 -10.12
C LEU A 298 -3.33 -10.57 -9.07
N SER A 299 -4.54 -11.11 -8.89
CA SER A 299 -5.58 -10.53 -8.05
C SER A 299 -5.90 -9.08 -8.45
N HIS A 300 -5.99 -8.86 -9.76
CA HIS A 300 -6.57 -7.68 -10.40
C HIS A 300 -8.01 -8.01 -10.85
N GLY A 301 -8.78 -6.98 -11.21
CA GLY A 301 -10.15 -7.13 -11.73
C GLY A 301 -11.30 -6.65 -10.81
N HIS A 302 -12.42 -6.32 -11.46
CA HIS A 302 -13.55 -5.56 -10.92
C HIS A 302 -14.38 -6.28 -9.85
N SER A 303 -15.00 -5.45 -9.02
CA SER A 303 -16.00 -5.78 -8.01
C SER A 303 -17.40 -5.84 -8.64
N ASP A 304 -17.71 -6.90 -9.38
CA ASP A 304 -19.11 -7.27 -9.48
C ASP A 304 -19.44 -8.06 -8.23
N ALA A 305 -19.96 -7.35 -7.23
CA ALA A 305 -20.42 -7.88 -5.95
C ALA A 305 -21.41 -9.05 -6.09
N VAL A 306 -21.95 -9.28 -7.29
CA VAL A 306 -22.91 -10.34 -7.61
C VAL A 306 -22.25 -11.70 -7.87
N ARG A 307 -20.96 -11.78 -8.25
CA ARG A 307 -20.26 -13.06 -8.52
C ARG A 307 -19.38 -13.55 -7.36
N GLY A 308 -19.61 -13.02 -6.16
CA GLY A 308 -18.72 -13.17 -5.01
C GLY A 308 -18.70 -14.51 -4.27
N ALA A 309 -19.54 -15.50 -4.65
CA ALA A 309 -19.75 -16.67 -3.80
C ALA A 309 -19.00 -17.96 -4.18
N TYR A 310 -18.33 -18.06 -5.34
CA TYR A 310 -17.58 -19.27 -5.69
C TYR A 310 -16.27 -18.93 -6.42
N SER A 311 -15.16 -18.86 -5.67
CA SER A 311 -13.83 -18.53 -6.22
C SER A 311 -13.18 -19.64 -7.07
N ARG A 312 -13.94 -20.68 -7.46
CA ARG A 312 -13.56 -21.66 -8.50
C ARG A 312 -13.95 -21.22 -9.93
N GLY A 313 -14.85 -20.25 -10.09
CA GLY A 313 -15.53 -20.03 -11.37
C GLY A 313 -14.77 -19.24 -12.44
N ASN A 314 -13.77 -18.41 -12.09
CA ASN A 314 -13.13 -17.54 -13.09
C ASN A 314 -11.77 -18.10 -13.51
N TYR A 315 -11.72 -18.73 -14.69
CA TYR A 315 -10.50 -19.19 -15.36
C TYR A 315 -9.62 -20.10 -14.48
N TRP A 316 -10.19 -20.87 -13.53
CA TRP A 316 -9.38 -21.63 -12.57
C TRP A 316 -8.49 -22.67 -13.25
N GLU A 317 -9.06 -23.48 -14.14
CA GLU A 317 -8.32 -24.50 -14.89
C GLU A 317 -7.19 -23.89 -15.71
N GLU A 318 -7.47 -22.79 -16.41
CA GLU A 318 -6.48 -22.04 -17.18
C GLU A 318 -5.38 -21.47 -16.28
N ARG A 319 -5.72 -20.94 -15.10
CA ARG A 319 -4.74 -20.44 -14.14
C ARG A 319 -3.84 -21.54 -13.56
N VAL A 320 -4.37 -22.75 -13.37
CA VAL A 320 -3.58 -23.92 -12.95
C VAL A 320 -2.55 -24.27 -14.02
N GLN A 321 -3.00 -24.40 -15.27
CA GLN A 321 -2.13 -24.70 -16.41
C GLN A 321 -1.08 -23.58 -16.61
N MET A 322 -1.51 -22.32 -16.50
CA MET A 322 -0.66 -21.14 -16.62
C MET A 322 0.42 -21.09 -15.54
N ALA A 323 0.07 -21.37 -14.27
CA ALA A 323 1.05 -21.36 -13.19
C ALA A 323 2.11 -22.45 -13.37
N GLN A 324 1.70 -23.64 -13.83
CA GLN A 324 2.66 -24.70 -14.14
C GLN A 324 3.56 -24.33 -15.32
N TRP A 325 2.96 -23.87 -16.43
CA TRP A 325 3.71 -23.45 -17.61
C TRP A 325 4.69 -22.32 -17.30
N TRP A 326 4.28 -21.35 -16.48
CA TRP A 326 5.14 -20.25 -16.06
C TRP A 326 6.36 -20.75 -15.28
N SER A 327 6.17 -21.67 -14.34
CA SER A 327 7.29 -22.28 -13.63
C SER A 327 8.21 -23.09 -14.54
N ASP A 328 7.65 -23.84 -15.49
CA ASP A 328 8.44 -24.58 -16.48
C ASP A 328 9.25 -23.62 -17.39
N TYR A 329 8.66 -22.48 -17.75
CA TYR A 329 9.35 -21.43 -18.52
C TYR A 329 10.49 -20.78 -17.72
N LEU A 330 10.28 -20.48 -16.43
CA LEU A 330 11.34 -19.96 -15.56
C LEU A 330 12.52 -20.95 -15.46
N ASP A 331 12.25 -22.25 -15.36
CA ASP A 331 13.30 -23.28 -15.33
C ASP A 331 14.06 -23.36 -16.66
N GLN A 332 13.39 -23.23 -17.81
CA GLN A 332 14.04 -23.14 -19.12
C GLN A 332 14.97 -21.93 -19.24
N LEU A 333 14.55 -20.76 -18.73
CA LEU A 333 15.39 -19.56 -18.73
C LEU A 333 16.60 -19.73 -17.80
N ARG A 334 16.40 -20.38 -16.66
CA ARG A 334 17.45 -20.68 -15.67
C ARG A 334 18.50 -21.64 -16.23
N SER A 335 18.09 -22.69 -16.94
CA SER A 335 19.01 -23.66 -17.57
C SER A 335 19.76 -23.13 -18.79
N GLY A 336 19.40 -21.96 -19.32
CA GLY A 336 20.12 -21.30 -20.41
C GLY A 336 19.65 -21.66 -21.82
N GLY A 337 18.48 -22.30 -21.99
CA GLY A 337 17.91 -22.56 -23.32
C GLY A 337 16.96 -23.75 -23.40
N VAL A 338 16.18 -23.80 -24.49
CA VAL A 338 15.16 -24.82 -24.76
C VAL A 338 15.79 -26.19 -24.91
N VAL A 339 15.41 -27.15 -24.04
CA VAL A 339 15.72 -28.56 -24.22
C VAL A 339 14.85 -29.11 -25.35
N ILE A 340 15.38 -29.18 -26.56
CA ILE A 340 14.76 -29.93 -27.66
C ILE A 340 15.07 -31.40 -27.42
N ARG A 341 14.06 -32.19 -27.03
CA ARG A 341 14.17 -33.65 -27.09
C ARG A 341 14.19 -34.06 -28.55
N LEU A 342 15.31 -34.61 -29.00
CA LEU A 342 15.36 -35.33 -30.26
C LEU A 342 14.70 -36.69 -30.03
N ASP A 343 13.50 -36.88 -30.58
CA ASP A 343 12.93 -38.21 -30.72
C ASP A 343 13.85 -38.99 -31.67
N THR A 344 14.69 -39.85 -31.11
CA THR A 344 15.41 -40.85 -31.89
C THR A 344 14.36 -41.83 -32.41
N ALA A 345 13.93 -41.62 -33.64
CA ALA A 345 13.21 -42.62 -34.40
C ALA A 345 14.01 -43.93 -34.36
N GLN A 346 13.43 -44.95 -33.75
CA GLN A 346 13.82 -46.34 -33.96
C GLN A 346 13.59 -46.63 -35.45
N ASN A 347 14.68 -46.72 -36.21
CA ASN A 347 14.64 -47.43 -37.47
C ASN A 347 14.95 -48.90 -37.15
N ASP A 348 13.91 -49.72 -37.28
CA ASP A 348 14.02 -51.16 -37.49
C ASP A 348 14.81 -51.50 -38.76
#